data_AF-A0A2H1G5U3-F1
#
_entry.id   AF-A0A2H1G5U3-F1
#
_cell.length_a   1.000
_cell.length_b   1.000
_cell.length_c   1.000
_cell.angle_alpha   90.00
_cell.angle_beta   90.00
_cell.angle_gamma   90.00
#
_symmetry.space_group_name_H-M   'P 1'
#
loop_
_entity.id
_entity.type
_entity.pdbx_description
1 polymer ?
#
loop_
_entity_poly.entity_id
_entity_poly.type
_entity_poly.pdbx_seq_one_letter_code
_entity_poly.pdbx_strand_id
1 'polypeptide(L)'
;MADTKHETGTVEMQPWDAKQCEEALAQIGKLQAQIDGLRTCIPSIVSPLTQRGADKTQRFAQLRAAAVGTSTDLQTFKQDWSSEQTQSLLQRSKDSLQKNPDLNKAVEVPMWGWGEDGES
;
A
#
# COMPACT_ATOMS: atom_id res chain seq x y z
N MET A 1 18.41 32.73 35.61
CA MET A 1 18.80 31.38 36.07
C MET A 1 17.50 30.65 36.31
N ALA A 2 17.03 29.95 35.27
CA ALA A 2 17.08 28.48 35.16
C ALA A 2 15.76 27.89 35.73
N ASP A 3 15.00 27.01 35.09
CA ASP A 3 15.14 26.28 33.83
C ASP A 3 13.73 25.78 33.47
N THR A 4 13.30 25.98 32.23
CA THR A 4 12.05 25.47 31.68
C THR A 4 12.19 23.97 31.42
N LYS A 5 11.65 23.12 32.31
CA LYS A 5 11.54 21.68 32.06
C LYS A 5 10.22 21.41 31.34
N HIS A 6 10.25 21.45 30.01
CA HIS A 6 9.20 20.86 29.18
C HIS A 6 9.24 19.34 29.36
N GLU A 7 8.38 18.82 30.22
CA GLU A 7 8.04 17.39 30.22
C GLU A 7 7.20 17.10 28.98
N THR A 8 7.90 16.81 27.88
CA THR A 8 7.32 16.13 26.72
C THR A 8 6.92 14.73 27.18
N GLY A 9 5.65 14.57 27.54
CA GLY A 9 5.03 13.27 27.72
C GLY A 9 5.13 12.46 26.43
N THR A 10 6.18 11.66 26.32
CA THR A 10 6.31 10.62 25.31
C THR A 10 5.21 9.61 25.54
N VAL A 11 4.14 9.70 24.75
CA VAL A 11 3.21 8.57 24.58
C VAL A 11 4.03 7.47 23.90
N GLU A 12 4.54 6.56 24.73
CA GLU A 12 5.22 5.34 24.31
C GLU A 12 4.25 4.57 23.41
N MET A 13 4.50 4.62 22.10
CA MET A 13 3.87 3.68 21.19
C MET A 13 4.41 2.31 21.58
N GLN A 14 3.58 1.51 22.24
CA GLN A 14 3.90 0.12 22.58
C GLN A 14 4.56 -0.55 21.37
N PRO A 15 5.75 -1.17 21.54
CA PRO A 15 6.44 -1.84 20.46
C PRO A 15 5.50 -2.90 19.89
N TRP A 16 5.34 -2.93 18.56
CA TRP A 16 4.59 -4.02 17.95
C TRP A 16 5.37 -5.31 18.13
N ASP A 17 4.65 -6.37 18.47
CA ASP A 17 5.18 -7.72 18.34
C ASP A 17 5.50 -7.98 16.87
N ALA A 18 6.52 -8.82 16.62
CA ALA A 18 6.95 -9.16 15.26
C ALA A 18 5.78 -9.60 14.36
N LYS A 19 4.82 -10.32 14.93
CA LYS A 19 3.59 -10.76 14.26
C LYS A 19 2.69 -9.61 13.79
N GLN A 20 2.53 -8.57 14.61
CA GLN A 20 1.70 -7.40 14.27
C GLN A 20 2.36 -6.57 13.17
N CYS A 21 3.69 -6.48 13.15
CA CYS A 21 4.45 -5.88 12.05
C CYS A 21 4.27 -6.66 10.75
N GLU A 22 4.33 -7.99 10.80
CA GLU A 22 4.15 -8.85 9.62
C GLU A 22 2.74 -8.71 9.03
N GLU A 23 1.70 -8.72 9.88
CA GLU A 23 0.32 -8.52 9.46
C GLU A 23 0.09 -7.14 8.83
N ALA A 24 0.69 -6.10 9.42
CA ALA A 24 0.66 -4.73 8.88
C ALA A 24 1.36 -4.64 7.51
N LEU A 25 2.53 -5.26 7.36
CA LEU A 25 3.26 -5.31 6.08
C LEU A 25 2.46 -6.07 5.01
N ALA A 26 1.84 -7.20 5.37
CA ALA A 26 0.98 -7.95 4.45
C ALA A 26 -0.21 -7.10 3.96
N GLN A 27 -0.79 -6.27 4.83
CA GLN A 27 -1.87 -5.35 4.45
C GLN A 27 -1.42 -4.24 3.50
N ILE A 28 -0.25 -3.66 3.74
CA ILE A 28 0.35 -2.67 2.82
C ILE A 28 0.67 -3.33 1.48
N GLY A 29 1.22 -4.54 1.48
CA GLY A 29 1.49 -5.32 0.27
C GLY A 29 0.22 -5.61 -0.54
N LYS A 30 -0.89 -5.95 0.13
CA LYS A 30 -2.20 -6.12 -0.51
C LYS A 30 -2.69 -4.82 -1.17
N LEU A 31 -2.58 -3.68 -0.47
CA LEU A 31 -2.97 -2.37 -1.02
C LEU A 31 -2.10 -1.99 -2.23
N GLN A 32 -0.81 -2.27 -2.18
CA GLN A 32 0.10 -2.05 -3.30
C GLN A 32 -0.30 -2.88 -4.52
N ALA A 33 -0.59 -4.17 -4.34
CA ALA A 33 -1.06 -5.03 -5.42
C ALA A 33 -2.39 -4.54 -6.04
N GLN A 34 -3.30 -4.00 -5.23
CA GLN A 34 -4.54 -3.39 -5.72
C GLN A 34 -4.27 -2.13 -6.55
N ILE A 35 -3.35 -1.26 -6.12
CA ILE A 35 -2.96 -0.07 -6.88
C ILE A 35 -2.31 -0.46 -8.21
N ASP A 36 -1.44 -1.47 -8.21
CA ASP A 36 -0.82 -1.97 -9.43
C ASP A 36 -1.86 -2.57 -10.39
N GLY A 37 -2.85 -3.30 -9.86
CA GLY A 37 -4.02 -3.73 -10.64
C GLY A 37 -4.79 -2.56 -11.26
N LEU A 38 -5.08 -1.51 -10.49
CA LEU A 38 -5.75 -0.30 -10.99
C LEU A 38 -4.94 0.43 -12.08
N ARG A 39 -3.59 0.40 -12.01
CA ARG A 39 -2.74 0.96 -13.09
C ARG A 39 -2.93 0.22 -14.41
N THR A 40 -3.20 -1.09 -14.37
CA THR A 40 -3.44 -1.90 -15.58
C THR A 40 -4.85 -1.75 -16.16
N CYS A 41 -5.78 -1.10 -15.44
CA CYS A 41 -7.16 -0.91 -15.87
C CYS A 41 -7.28 -0.01 -17.11
N ILE A 42 -6.57 1.13 -17.12
CA ILE A 42 -6.60 2.06 -18.27
C ILE A 42 -6.07 1.36 -19.55
N PRO A 43 -4.90 0.69 -19.54
CA PRO A 43 -4.46 -0.13 -20.65
C PRO A 43 -5.48 -1.20 -21.07
N SER A 44 -6.14 -1.87 -20.11
CA SER A 44 -7.10 -2.94 -20.39
C SER A 44 -8.37 -2.45 -21.07
N ILE A 45 -8.84 -1.24 -20.74
CA ILE A 45 -9.99 -0.59 -21.37
C ILE A 45 -9.64 -0.13 -22.79
N VAL A 46 -8.42 0.38 -23.01
CA VAL A 46 -7.99 0.95 -24.30
C VAL A 46 -7.54 -0.13 -25.28
N SER A 47 -6.93 -1.22 -24.80
CA SER A 47 -6.43 -2.34 -25.61
C SER A 47 -7.44 -2.86 -26.66
N PRO A 48 -8.69 -3.20 -26.32
CA PRO A 48 -9.67 -3.71 -27.29
C PRO A 48 -10.05 -2.68 -28.37
N LEU A 49 -9.89 -1.37 -28.12
CA LEU A 49 -10.14 -0.32 -29.10
C LEU A 49 -8.99 -0.21 -30.14
N THR A 50 -7.78 -0.58 -29.73
CA THR A 50 -6.57 -0.52 -30.58
C THR A 50 -6.31 -1.80 -31.39
N GLN A 51 -6.95 -2.91 -31.05
CA GLN A 51 -6.77 -4.18 -31.77
C GLN A 51 -7.31 -4.09 -33.21
N ARG A 52 -6.42 -4.31 -34.20
CA ARG A 52 -6.81 -4.55 -35.60
C ARG A 52 -7.27 -6.00 -35.76
N GLY A 53 -8.41 -6.20 -36.43
CA GLY A 53 -8.87 -7.54 -36.85
C GLY A 53 -9.92 -8.22 -35.96
N ALA A 54 -10.19 -7.76 -34.73
CA ALA A 54 -11.26 -8.34 -33.90
C ALA A 54 -12.66 -7.89 -34.35
N ASP A 55 -13.66 -8.75 -34.25
CA ASP A 55 -15.07 -8.43 -34.51
C ASP A 55 -15.57 -7.32 -33.57
N LYS A 56 -16.43 -6.42 -34.05
CA LYS A 56 -16.92 -5.26 -33.27
C LYS A 56 -17.65 -5.69 -32.00
N THR A 57 -18.38 -6.81 -32.05
CA THR A 57 -19.12 -7.37 -30.92
C THR A 57 -18.17 -7.88 -29.85
N GLN A 58 -17.07 -8.51 -30.27
CA GLN A 58 -16.05 -9.03 -29.37
C GLN A 58 -15.28 -7.90 -28.68
N ARG A 59 -14.95 -6.82 -29.38
CA ARG A 59 -14.31 -5.63 -28.78
C ARG A 59 -15.22 -4.94 -27.77
N PHE A 60 -16.51 -4.81 -28.07
CA PHE A 60 -17.46 -4.22 -27.14
C PHE A 60 -17.64 -5.07 -25.88
N ALA A 61 -17.70 -6.40 -26.03
CA ALA A 61 -17.76 -7.32 -24.90
C ALA A 61 -16.52 -7.21 -23.99
N GLN A 62 -15.31 -7.14 -24.59
CA GLN A 62 -14.06 -6.97 -23.85
C GLN A 62 -13.97 -5.62 -23.16
N LEU A 63 -14.36 -4.54 -23.84
CA LEU A 63 -14.43 -3.20 -23.27
C LEU A 63 -15.38 -3.16 -22.06
N ARG A 64 -16.57 -3.73 -22.20
CA ARG A 64 -17.57 -3.80 -21.12
C ARG A 64 -17.03 -4.59 -19.94
N ALA A 65 -16.43 -5.75 -20.19
CA ALA A 65 -15.85 -6.58 -19.14
C ALA A 65 -14.72 -5.85 -18.40
N ALA A 66 -13.82 -5.20 -19.14
CA ALA A 66 -12.74 -4.41 -18.55
C ALA A 66 -13.28 -3.24 -17.71
N ALA A 67 -14.26 -2.48 -18.23
CA ALA A 67 -14.85 -1.36 -17.51
C ALA A 67 -15.57 -1.79 -16.21
N VAL A 68 -16.32 -2.90 -16.25
CA VAL A 68 -16.98 -3.45 -15.06
C VAL A 68 -15.95 -3.96 -14.05
N GLY A 69 -14.93 -4.69 -14.50
CA GLY A 69 -13.83 -5.16 -13.65
C GLY A 69 -13.14 -4.01 -12.93
N THR A 70 -12.74 -2.98 -13.67
CA THR A 70 -12.12 -1.76 -13.11
C THR A 70 -13.01 -1.07 -12.07
N SER A 71 -14.32 -1.00 -12.31
CA SER A 71 -15.25 -0.39 -11.34
C SER A 71 -15.31 -1.18 -10.04
N THR A 72 -15.31 -2.51 -10.12
CA THR A 72 -15.28 -3.39 -8.95
C THR A 72 -13.95 -3.26 -8.21
N ASP A 73 -12.83 -3.33 -8.92
CA ASP A 73 -11.49 -3.21 -8.34
C ASP A 73 -11.30 -1.87 -7.62
N LEU A 74 -11.82 -0.78 -8.19
CA LEU A 74 -11.80 0.54 -7.58
C LEU A 74 -12.65 0.61 -6.31
N GLN A 75 -13.81 -0.06 -6.32
CA GLN A 75 -14.68 -0.12 -5.15
C GLN A 75 -14.04 -0.91 -4.02
N THR A 76 -13.45 -2.07 -4.32
CA THR A 76 -12.72 -2.89 -3.35
C THR A 76 -11.52 -2.13 -2.78
N PHE A 77 -10.71 -1.49 -3.63
CA PHE A 77 -9.61 -0.65 -3.17
C PHE A 77 -10.10 0.47 -2.25
N LYS A 78 -11.18 1.17 -2.62
CA LYS A 78 -11.72 2.28 -1.80
C LYS A 78 -12.20 1.78 -0.44
N GLN A 79 -12.82 0.60 -0.38
CA GLN A 79 -13.26 -0.02 0.88
C GLN A 79 -12.07 -0.38 1.75
N ASP A 80 -11.08 -1.07 1.19
CA ASP A 80 -9.87 -1.49 1.91
C ASP A 80 -9.04 -0.29 2.38
N TRP A 81 -8.91 0.75 1.54
CA TRP A 81 -8.24 2.01 1.86
C TRP A 81 -8.94 2.77 2.97
N SER A 82 -10.27 2.84 2.95
CA SER A 82 -11.08 3.58 3.93
C SER A 82 -11.32 2.79 5.22
N SER A 83 -10.85 1.55 5.31
CA SER A 83 -11.00 0.74 6.52
C SER A 83 -10.24 1.37 7.68
N GLU A 84 -10.82 1.27 8.89
CA GLU A 84 -10.21 1.79 10.11
C GLU A 84 -8.82 1.19 10.36
N GLN A 85 -8.64 -0.08 9.98
CA GLN A 85 -7.38 -0.78 10.09
C GLN A 85 -6.29 -0.14 9.21
N THR A 86 -6.57 0.09 7.92
CA THR A 86 -5.64 0.75 7.01
C THR A 86 -5.32 2.18 7.45
N GLN A 87 -6.35 2.95 7.83
CA GLN A 87 -6.14 4.34 8.27
C GLN A 87 -5.32 4.42 9.56
N SER A 88 -5.58 3.53 10.52
CA SER A 88 -4.81 3.46 11.77
C SER A 88 -3.36 3.06 11.53
N LEU A 89 -3.12 2.11 10.61
CA LEU A 89 -1.79 1.69 10.19
C LEU A 89 -1.01 2.84 9.55
N LEU A 90 -1.63 3.56 8.61
CA LEU A 90 -1.00 4.71 7.93
C LEU A 90 -0.72 5.86 8.90
N GLN A 91 -1.67 6.17 9.80
CA GLN A 91 -1.49 7.20 10.81
C GLN A 91 -0.35 6.85 11.78
N ARG A 92 -0.30 5.61 12.26
CA ARG A 92 0.79 5.14 13.12
C ARG A 92 2.15 5.20 12.42
N SER A 93 2.20 4.82 11.14
CA SER A 93 3.42 4.90 10.33
C SER A 93 3.91 6.35 10.19
N LYS A 94 2.98 7.28 9.98
CA LYS A 94 3.26 8.72 9.94
C LYS A 94 3.76 9.26 11.29
N ASP A 95 3.10 8.88 12.38
CA ASP A 95 3.49 9.30 13.73
C ASP A 95 4.88 8.73 14.11
N SER A 96 5.18 7.49 13.68
CA SER A 96 6.50 6.86 13.85
C SER A 96 7.58 7.64 13.11
N LEU A 97 7.33 8.01 11.84
CA LEU A 97 8.24 8.81 11.03
C LEU A 97 8.50 10.19 11.64
N GLN A 98 7.47 10.83 12.21
CA GLN A 98 7.64 12.12 12.87
C GLN A 98 8.49 12.03 14.15
N LYS A 99 8.37 10.93 14.89
CA LYS A 99 9.16 10.69 16.11
C LYS A 99 10.61 10.32 15.79
N ASN A 100 10.83 9.52 14.75
CA ASN A 100 12.14 9.08 14.30
C ASN A 100 12.32 9.41 12.81
N PRO A 101 12.74 10.65 12.48
CA PRO A 101 12.92 11.08 11.09
C PRO A 101 14.16 10.48 10.42
N ASP A 102 15.05 9.84 11.19
CA ASP A 102 16.24 9.19 10.67
C ASP A 102 15.89 7.84 10.03
N LEU A 103 15.69 7.88 8.71
CA LEU A 103 15.41 6.71 7.87
C LEU A 103 16.68 6.06 7.33
N ASN A 104 17.89 6.48 7.74
CA ASN A 104 19.13 5.90 7.20
C ASN A 104 19.24 4.39 7.47
N LYS A 105 18.63 3.89 8.55
CA LYS A 105 18.54 2.44 8.84
C LYS A 105 17.60 1.67 7.91
N ALA A 106 16.64 2.35 7.26
CA ALA A 106 15.76 1.70 6.29
C ALA A 106 16.49 1.42 4.96
N VAL A 107 17.61 2.11 4.69
CA VAL A 107 18.45 1.85 3.51
C VAL A 107 19.15 0.48 3.61
N GLU A 108 19.37 -0.01 4.84
CA GLU A 108 19.93 -1.34 5.10
C GLU A 108 18.91 -2.47 4.90
N VAL A 109 17.61 -2.15 4.83
CA VAL A 109 16.55 -3.12 4.60
C VAL A 109 16.25 -3.19 3.10
N PRO A 110 16.52 -4.34 2.43
CA PRO A 110 16.22 -4.50 1.02
C PRO A 110 14.73 -4.25 0.75
N MET A 111 14.43 -3.51 -0.33
CA MET A 111 13.05 -3.30 -0.79
C MET A 111 12.34 -4.63 -1.12
N TRP A 112 13.11 -5.70 -1.37
CA TRP A 112 12.65 -7.07 -1.59
C TRP A 112 13.58 -8.05 -0.87
N GLY A 113 13.01 -8.86 0.02
CA GLY A 113 13.70 -9.92 0.73
C GLY A 113 14.10 -9.52 2.15
N TRP A 114 13.63 -10.27 3.13
CA TRP A 114 14.34 -10.41 4.40
C TRP A 114 15.74 -10.89 4.01
N GLY A 115 16.75 -10.05 4.19
CA GLY A 115 18.13 -10.42 3.91
C GLY A 115 18.41 -11.73 4.62
N GLU A 116 18.79 -12.75 3.84
CA GLU A 116 19.23 -14.03 4.38
C GLU A 116 20.20 -13.74 5.53
N ASP A 117 19.92 -14.35 6.68
CA ASP A 117 20.74 -14.27 7.87
C ASP A 117 22.21 -14.42 7.47
N GLY A 118 23.01 -13.40 7.79
CA GLY A 118 24.46 -13.50 7.72
C GLY A 118 24.94 -14.49 8.77
N GLU A 119 24.87 -15.77 8.43
CA GLU A 119 25.51 -16.87 9.15
C GLU A 119 27.04 -16.71 8.98
N SER A 120 27.73 -16.56 10.10
CA SER A 120 29.18 -16.71 10.24
C SER A 120 29.51 -17.23 11.64
#